data_AF-A0A661QQ40-F1
#
_entry.id   AF-A0A661QQ40-F1
#
_cell.length_a   1.000
_cell.length_b   1.000
_cell.length_c   1.000
_cell.angle_alpha   90.00
_cell.angle_beta   90.00
_cell.angle_gamma   90.00
#
_symmetry.space_group_name_H-M   'P 1'
#
loop_
_entity.id
_entity.type
_entity.pdbx_description
1 polymer ?
#
loop_
_entity_poly.entity_id
_entity_poly.type
_entity_poly.pdbx_seq_one_letter_code
_entity_poly.pdbx_strand_id
1 'polypeptide(L)'
;MCPKEYQLNVQIENLLTEKKAVILKKWFELVIETYPSDTAIFIKREKDPFANPVGNAIYRALEPLFDELLNKMDHEIITSFLDPVIRIRAVQTMFTPSQATSFILFLKYIVREILNKEISKNNIYDQLLKFESKIDELCLAAFDIYVKCREKIYDIKANEERNKIYSAFARAGLIDESL
;
A
#
# COMPACT_ATOMS: atom_id res chain seq x y z
N MET A 1 0.43 18.74 50.84
CA MET A 1 0.13 18.98 49.41
C MET A 1 1.10 18.14 48.60
N CYS A 2 0.63 17.04 47.99
CA CYS A 2 1.47 16.23 47.10
C CYS A 2 1.73 17.02 45.80
N PRO A 3 2.95 17.00 45.24
CA PRO A 3 3.22 17.64 43.96
C PRO A 3 2.38 16.94 42.89
N LYS A 4 1.61 17.72 42.11
CA LYS A 4 1.03 17.22 40.87
C LYS A 4 2.20 16.87 39.95
N GLU A 5 2.44 15.58 39.74
CA GLU A 5 3.32 15.12 38.67
C GLU A 5 2.82 15.75 37.38
N TYR A 6 3.62 16.65 36.81
CA TYR A 6 3.42 17.17 35.47
C TYR A 6 3.68 16.00 34.52
N GLN A 7 2.65 15.21 34.24
CA GLN A 7 2.73 14.14 33.27
C GLN A 7 2.87 14.82 31.91
N LEU A 8 4.10 14.85 31.39
CA LEU A 8 4.40 15.35 30.05
C LEU A 8 3.52 14.56 29.08
N ASN A 9 2.56 15.23 28.45
CA ASN A 9 1.54 14.57 27.63
C ASN A 9 2.18 14.14 26.31
N VAL A 10 2.84 12.98 26.30
CA VAL A 10 3.54 12.43 25.13
C VAL A 10 2.50 12.15 24.04
N GLN A 11 2.71 12.75 22.87
CA GLN A 11 1.93 12.49 21.65
C GLN A 11 2.60 11.38 20.84
N ILE A 12 1.82 10.41 20.37
CA ILE A 12 2.32 9.28 19.59
C ILE A 12 2.95 9.73 18.27
N GLU A 13 2.43 10.79 17.67
CA GLU A 13 2.92 11.38 16.42
C GLU A 13 4.40 11.82 16.56
N ASN A 14 4.78 12.35 17.72
CA ASN A 14 6.18 12.75 17.98
C ASN A 14 7.10 11.52 18.04
N LEU A 15 6.66 10.45 18.71
CA LEU A 15 7.41 9.19 18.79
C LEU A 15 7.55 8.53 17.41
N LEU A 16 6.46 8.51 16.64
CA LEU A 16 6.44 7.99 15.28
C LEU A 16 7.35 8.79 14.35
N THR A 17 7.36 10.12 14.49
CA THR A 17 8.27 11.01 13.75
C THR A 17 9.73 10.72 14.11
N GLU A 18 10.05 10.59 15.40
CA GLU A 18 11.41 10.26 15.86
C GLU A 18 11.89 8.90 15.33
N LYS A 19 11.00 7.91 15.22
CA LYS A 19 11.32 6.56 14.74
C LYS A 19 11.04 6.36 13.24
N LYS A 20 10.67 7.41 12.49
CA LYS A 20 10.21 7.35 11.09
C LYS A 20 11.17 6.54 10.20
N ALA A 21 12.46 6.83 10.24
CA ALA A 21 13.46 6.15 9.40
C ALA A 21 13.52 4.64 9.64
N VAL A 22 13.43 4.21 10.90
CA VAL A 22 13.48 2.78 11.28
C VAL A 22 12.18 2.08 10.87
N ILE A 23 11.04 2.74 11.07
CA ILE A 23 9.71 2.25 10.66
C ILE A 23 9.68 2.05 9.14
N LEU A 24 10.06 3.07 8.37
CA LEU A 24 10.03 3.02 6.90
C LEU A 24 10.95 1.94 6.34
N LYS A 25 12.16 1.82 6.88
CA LYS A 25 13.10 0.75 6.48
C LYS A 25 12.49 -0.63 6.69
N LYS A 26 11.97 -0.88 7.89
CA LYS A 26 11.37 -2.17 8.23
C LYS A 26 10.11 -2.44 7.41
N TRP A 27 9.31 -1.41 7.17
CA TRP A 27 8.11 -1.53 6.34
C TRP A 27 8.47 -1.91 4.91
N PHE A 28 9.44 -1.23 4.30
CA PHE A 28 9.96 -1.55 2.97
C PHE A 28 10.48 -2.99 2.87
N GLU A 29 11.29 -3.43 3.83
CA GLU A 29 11.83 -4.80 3.87
C GLU A 29 10.71 -5.84 3.86
N LEU A 30 9.69 -5.65 4.69
CA LEU A 30 8.58 -6.59 4.83
C LEU A 30 7.63 -6.55 3.64
N VAL A 31 7.46 -5.38 3.00
CA VAL A 31 6.76 -5.28 1.72
C VAL A 31 7.48 -6.08 0.64
N ILE A 32 8.81 -6.00 0.55
CA ILE A 32 9.58 -6.75 -0.45
C ILE A 32 9.52 -8.26 -0.20
N GLU A 33 9.49 -8.67 1.06
CA GLU A 33 9.40 -10.10 1.44
C GLU A 33 8.06 -10.75 1.07
N THR A 34 7.08 -9.96 0.62
CA THR A 34 5.84 -10.51 0.03
C THR A 34 6.01 -11.00 -1.41
N TYR A 35 7.13 -10.67 -2.07
CA TYR A 35 7.46 -11.17 -3.41
C TYR A 35 8.22 -12.51 -3.33
N PRO A 36 8.24 -13.32 -4.40
CA PRO A 36 9.10 -14.51 -4.48
C PRO A 36 10.55 -14.19 -4.10
N SER A 37 11.26 -15.13 -3.48
CA SER A 37 12.63 -14.94 -3.00
C SER A 37 13.55 -14.31 -4.02
N ASP A 38 13.52 -14.79 -5.26
CA ASP A 38 14.40 -14.32 -6.34
C ASP A 38 14.05 -12.88 -6.75
N THR A 39 12.76 -12.57 -6.80
CA THR A 39 12.25 -11.21 -7.06
C THR A 39 12.61 -10.27 -5.91
N ALA A 40 12.49 -10.72 -4.66
CA ALA A 40 12.82 -9.95 -3.48
C ALA A 40 14.32 -9.59 -3.44
N ILE A 41 15.19 -10.56 -3.74
CA ILE A 41 16.65 -10.36 -3.84
C ILE A 41 16.97 -9.35 -4.95
N PHE A 42 16.34 -9.50 -6.13
CA PHE A 42 16.53 -8.58 -7.24
C PHE A 42 16.12 -7.15 -6.85
N ILE A 43 14.92 -6.98 -6.29
CA ILE A 43 14.40 -5.67 -5.84
C ILE A 43 15.32 -5.02 -4.81
N LYS A 44 15.89 -5.80 -3.88
CA LYS A 44 16.83 -5.26 -2.86
C LYS A 44 18.19 -4.87 -3.46
N ARG A 45 18.66 -5.58 -4.49
CA ARG A 45 20.00 -5.40 -5.07
C ARG A 45 20.04 -4.31 -6.13
N GLU A 46 19.02 -4.25 -7.00
CA GLU A 46 18.99 -3.35 -8.15
C GLU A 46 18.57 -1.94 -7.71
N LYS A 47 19.44 -0.97 -7.96
CA LYS A 47 19.24 0.43 -7.55
C LYS A 47 18.74 1.30 -8.68
N ASP A 48 18.92 0.87 -9.93
CA ASP A 48 18.46 1.63 -11.08
C ASP A 48 16.91 1.64 -11.14
N PRO A 49 16.26 2.83 -11.12
CA PRO A 49 14.80 2.93 -11.11
C PRO A 49 14.13 2.37 -12.36
N PHE A 50 14.84 2.32 -13.50
CA PHE A 50 14.30 1.76 -14.74
C PHE A 50 14.36 0.23 -14.73
N ALA A 51 15.44 -0.34 -14.22
CA ALA A 51 15.59 -1.79 -14.03
C ALA A 51 14.76 -2.33 -12.86
N ASN A 52 14.47 -1.50 -11.85
CA ASN A 52 13.68 -1.86 -10.66
C ASN A 52 12.44 -0.95 -10.46
N PRO A 53 11.47 -0.99 -11.38
CA PRO A 53 10.28 -0.14 -11.30
C PRO A 53 9.41 -0.48 -10.07
N VAL A 54 9.40 -1.74 -9.64
CA VAL A 54 8.62 -2.20 -8.48
C VAL A 54 9.22 -1.65 -7.18
N GLY A 55 10.52 -1.84 -6.96
CA GLY A 55 11.20 -1.33 -5.77
C GLY A 55 11.12 0.19 -5.68
N ASN A 56 11.32 0.89 -6.79
CA ASN A 56 11.21 2.34 -6.84
C ASN A 56 9.78 2.84 -6.55
N ALA A 57 8.74 2.17 -7.09
CA ALA A 57 7.36 2.53 -6.80
C ALA A 57 7.03 2.37 -5.31
N ILE A 58 7.44 1.25 -4.69
CA ILE A 58 7.26 1.02 -3.25
C ILE A 58 8.00 2.10 -2.46
N TYR A 59 9.29 2.30 -2.72
CA TYR A 59 10.12 3.25 -1.97
C TYR A 59 9.53 4.68 -1.99
N ARG A 60 9.08 5.14 -3.17
CA ARG A 60 8.47 6.47 -3.33
C ARG A 60 7.10 6.60 -2.68
N ALA A 61 6.37 5.51 -2.48
CA ALA A 61 5.05 5.53 -1.88
C ALA A 61 5.09 5.52 -0.34
N LEU A 62 5.98 4.74 0.27
CA LEU A 62 5.91 4.49 1.71
C LEU A 62 6.11 5.74 2.57
N GLU A 63 7.08 6.60 2.23
CA GLU A 63 7.34 7.80 3.03
C GLU A 63 6.18 8.80 3.02
N PRO A 64 5.65 9.23 1.86
CA PRO A 64 4.50 10.12 1.82
C PRO A 64 3.24 9.53 2.47
N LEU A 65 3.00 8.22 2.33
CA LEU A 65 1.87 7.56 2.99
C LEU A 65 2.02 7.57 4.51
N PHE A 66 3.24 7.37 5.02
CA PHE A 66 3.50 7.48 6.45
C PHE A 66 3.30 8.92 6.94
N ASP A 67 3.71 9.92 6.16
CA ASP A 67 3.48 11.32 6.50
C ASP A 67 1.98 11.65 6.53
N GLU A 68 1.18 11.14 5.60
CA GLU A 68 -0.29 11.33 5.64
C GLU A 68 -0.95 10.67 6.86
N LEU A 69 -0.48 9.50 7.28
CA LEU A 69 -0.95 8.84 8.52
C LEU A 69 -0.70 9.71 9.77
N LEU A 70 0.38 10.48 9.79
CA LEU A 70 0.68 11.43 10.88
C LEU A 70 -0.10 12.74 10.76
N ASN A 71 -0.67 13.04 9.59
CA ASN A 71 -1.38 14.27 9.30
C ASN A 71 -2.88 14.03 9.11
N LYS A 72 -3.45 14.59 8.04
CA LYS A 72 -4.89 14.75 7.82
C LYS A 72 -5.54 13.61 7.06
N MET A 73 -4.75 12.66 6.54
CA MET A 73 -5.25 11.59 5.68
C MET A 73 -5.97 12.15 4.45
N ASP A 74 -5.30 13.02 3.69
CA ASP A 74 -5.90 13.55 2.46
C ASP A 74 -6.10 12.42 1.44
N HIS A 75 -7.35 12.18 1.07
CA HIS A 75 -7.73 11.04 0.25
C HIS A 75 -7.15 11.09 -1.17
N GLU A 76 -7.00 12.29 -1.75
CA GLU A 76 -6.41 12.43 -3.09
C GLU A 76 -4.92 12.14 -3.05
N ILE A 77 -4.22 12.68 -2.05
CA ILE A 77 -2.78 12.45 -1.83
C ILE A 77 -2.52 10.96 -1.58
N ILE A 78 -3.26 10.35 -0.66
CA ILE A 78 -3.17 8.92 -0.35
C ILE A 78 -3.38 8.08 -1.62
N THR A 79 -4.44 8.37 -2.37
CA THR A 79 -4.76 7.62 -3.60
C THR A 79 -3.61 7.74 -4.61
N SER A 80 -3.02 8.92 -4.76
CA SER A 80 -1.92 9.16 -5.71
C SER A 80 -0.66 8.34 -5.40
N PHE A 81 -0.37 8.11 -4.12
CA PHE A 81 0.80 7.32 -3.70
C PHE A 81 0.50 5.82 -3.61
N LEU A 82 -0.73 5.43 -3.28
CA LEU A 82 -1.14 4.02 -3.30
C LEU A 82 -1.25 3.46 -4.72
N ASP A 83 -1.79 4.23 -5.66
CA ASP A 83 -2.15 3.73 -7.00
C ASP A 83 -1.00 3.04 -7.72
N PRO A 84 0.23 3.60 -7.82
CA PRO A 84 1.32 2.94 -8.53
C PRO A 84 1.65 1.55 -7.95
N VAL A 85 1.70 1.42 -6.63
CA VAL A 85 2.06 0.16 -5.96
C VAL A 85 0.93 -0.85 -6.08
N ILE A 86 -0.31 -0.43 -5.84
CA ILE A 86 -1.48 -1.31 -5.91
C ILE A 86 -1.75 -1.75 -7.35
N ARG A 87 -1.59 -0.86 -8.33
CA ARG A 87 -1.75 -1.18 -9.76
C ARG A 87 -0.74 -2.24 -10.20
N ILE A 88 0.54 -2.10 -9.82
CA ILE A 88 1.56 -3.12 -10.09
C ILE A 88 1.12 -4.47 -9.53
N ARG A 89 0.70 -4.50 -8.26
CA ARG A 89 0.26 -5.73 -7.58
C ARG A 89 -1.05 -6.30 -8.11
N ALA A 90 -1.95 -5.47 -8.64
CA ALA A 90 -3.22 -5.89 -9.23
C ALA A 90 -3.02 -6.54 -10.61
N VAL A 91 -2.08 -6.02 -11.41
CA VAL A 91 -1.68 -6.57 -12.71
C VAL A 91 -0.88 -7.86 -12.52
N GLN A 92 0.00 -7.93 -11.52
CA GLN A 92 0.73 -9.14 -11.18
C GLN A 92 -0.23 -10.21 -10.66
N THR A 93 -0.51 -11.23 -11.47
CA THR A 93 -1.48 -12.29 -11.15
C THR A 93 -1.08 -13.21 -10.00
N MET A 94 0.09 -12.99 -9.38
CA MET A 94 0.58 -13.76 -8.26
C MET A 94 -0.13 -13.41 -6.94
N PHE A 95 -0.64 -12.18 -6.80
CA PHE A 95 -1.24 -11.73 -5.56
C PHE A 95 -2.75 -11.95 -5.54
N THR A 96 -3.25 -12.54 -4.44
CA THR A 96 -4.66 -12.41 -4.08
C THR A 96 -4.98 -10.96 -3.68
N PRO A 97 -6.27 -10.55 -3.69
CA PRO A 97 -6.64 -9.21 -3.25
C PRO A 97 -6.11 -8.87 -1.84
N SER A 98 -6.18 -9.82 -0.91
CA SER A 98 -5.67 -9.64 0.44
C SER A 98 -4.16 -9.49 0.49
N GLN A 99 -3.40 -10.26 -0.30
CA GLN A 99 -1.94 -10.13 -0.34
C GLN A 99 -1.48 -8.82 -1.00
N ALA A 100 -2.24 -8.32 -1.96
CA ALA A 100 -1.91 -7.06 -2.63
C ALA A 100 -1.96 -5.86 -1.67
N THR A 101 -2.92 -5.85 -0.73
CA THR A 101 -3.18 -4.74 0.19
C THR A 101 -2.61 -4.92 1.60
N SER A 102 -2.34 -6.16 2.04
CA SER A 102 -1.96 -6.48 3.43
C SER A 102 -0.70 -5.77 3.91
N PHE A 103 0.17 -5.32 3.02
CA PHE A 103 1.39 -4.61 3.41
C PHE A 103 1.11 -3.35 4.23
N ILE A 104 -0.06 -2.74 4.09
CA ILE A 104 -0.45 -1.56 4.88
C ILE A 104 -0.62 -1.93 6.35
N LEU A 105 -1.23 -3.09 6.62
CA LEU A 105 -1.45 -3.59 7.97
C LEU A 105 -0.14 -3.95 8.69
N PHE A 106 0.96 -4.10 7.95
CA PHE A 106 2.27 -4.36 8.54
C PHE A 106 2.73 -3.24 9.47
N LEU A 107 2.33 -1.99 9.18
CA LEU A 107 2.64 -0.86 10.07
C LEU A 107 2.16 -1.07 11.50
N LYS A 108 1.03 -1.75 11.72
CA LYS A 108 0.50 -1.99 13.06
C LYS A 108 1.47 -2.79 13.91
N TYR A 109 2.03 -3.89 13.38
CA TYR A 109 2.99 -4.67 14.16
C TYR A 109 4.34 -3.94 14.28
N ILE A 110 4.79 -3.25 13.23
CA ILE A 110 6.06 -2.51 13.24
C ILE A 110 6.05 -1.47 14.35
N VAL A 111 4.98 -0.68 14.43
CA VAL A 111 4.82 0.39 15.42
C VAL A 111 4.73 -0.19 16.84
N ARG A 112 3.93 -1.24 17.05
CA ARG A 112 3.84 -1.90 18.36
C ARG A 112 5.17 -2.45 18.84
N GLU A 113 5.96 -3.04 17.94
CA GLU A 113 7.26 -3.60 18.28
C GLU A 113 8.27 -2.49 18.63
N ILE A 114 8.34 -1.45 17.79
CA ILE A 114 9.31 -0.35 17.97
C ILE A 114 8.98 0.51 19.20
N LEU A 115 7.70 0.76 19.46
CA LEU A 115 7.25 1.62 20.55
C LEU A 115 6.82 0.85 21.81
N ASN A 116 7.10 -0.46 21.91
CA ASN A 116 6.60 -1.32 22.99
C ASN A 116 6.87 -0.73 24.40
N LYS A 117 8.09 -0.20 24.61
CA LYS A 117 8.50 0.38 25.89
C LYS A 117 7.77 1.70 26.17
N GLU A 118 7.66 2.56 25.17
CA GLU A 118 7.02 3.87 25.24
C GLU A 118 5.50 3.74 25.43
N ILE A 119 4.86 2.79 24.75
CA ILE A 119 3.45 2.46 24.90
C ILE A 119 3.14 2.10 26.35
N SER A 120 3.93 1.20 26.93
CA SER A 120 3.76 0.75 28.32
C SER A 120 4.05 1.86 29.34
N LYS A 121 5.10 2.65 29.12
CA LYS A 121 5.54 3.68 30.07
C LYS A 121 4.67 4.94 30.07
N ASN A 122 4.20 5.36 28.89
CA ASN A 122 3.49 6.63 28.71
C ASN A 122 1.96 6.47 28.63
N ASN A 123 1.44 5.23 28.73
CA ASN A 123 0.01 4.92 28.66
C ASN A 123 -0.69 5.50 27.42
N ILE A 124 -0.02 5.44 26.26
CA ILE A 124 -0.50 6.04 24.99
C ILE A 124 -1.38 5.09 24.15
N TYR A 125 -1.99 4.07 24.78
CA TYR A 125 -2.79 3.05 24.09
C TYR A 125 -3.95 3.65 23.27
N ASP A 126 -4.66 4.63 23.80
CA ASP A 126 -5.77 5.27 23.09
C ASP A 126 -5.29 6.03 21.84
N GLN A 127 -4.10 6.63 21.89
CA GLN A 127 -3.49 7.31 20.75
C GLN A 127 -3.03 6.31 19.69
N LEU A 128 -2.47 5.17 20.14
CA LEU A 128 -2.11 4.06 19.25
C LEU A 128 -3.34 3.51 18.52
N LEU A 129 -4.46 3.29 19.20
CA LEU A 129 -5.70 2.82 18.58
C LEU A 129 -6.23 3.81 17.52
N LYS A 130 -6.15 5.12 17.78
CA LYS A 130 -6.52 6.14 16.78
C LYS A 130 -5.61 6.10 15.56
N PHE A 131 -4.30 5.97 15.77
CA PHE A 131 -3.34 5.82 14.67
C PHE A 131 -3.60 4.53 13.86
N GLU A 132 -3.88 3.41 14.52
CA GLU A 132 -4.21 2.15 13.85
C GLU A 132 -5.51 2.21 13.07
N SER A 133 -6.47 3.02 13.50
CA SER A 133 -7.71 3.26 12.75
C SER A 133 -7.45 3.97 11.42
N LYS A 134 -6.47 4.90 11.38
CA LYS A 134 -6.02 5.52 10.11
C LYS A 134 -5.34 4.49 9.19
N ILE A 135 -4.59 3.54 9.75
CA ILE A 135 -4.00 2.44 8.96
C ILE A 135 -5.11 1.59 8.32
N ASP A 136 -6.20 1.33 9.05
CA ASP A 136 -7.33 0.58 8.50
C ASP A 136 -8.00 1.34 7.34
N GLU A 137 -8.23 2.65 7.51
CA GLU A 137 -8.75 3.51 6.45
C GLU A 137 -7.84 3.49 5.21
N LEU A 138 -6.53 3.58 5.40
CA LEU A 138 -5.55 3.47 4.32
C LEU A 138 -5.64 2.12 3.59
N CYS A 139 -5.83 1.02 4.34
CA CYS A 139 -5.98 -0.31 3.79
C CYS A 139 -7.27 -0.46 2.96
N LEU A 140 -8.36 0.16 3.39
CA LEU A 140 -9.62 0.18 2.64
C LEU A 140 -9.48 0.97 1.34
N ALA A 141 -8.86 2.15 1.37
CA ALA A 141 -8.59 2.94 0.16
C ALA A 141 -7.73 2.14 -0.85
N ALA A 142 -6.72 1.41 -0.37
CA ALA A 142 -5.92 0.53 -1.21
C ALA A 142 -6.72 -0.61 -1.84
N PHE A 143 -7.68 -1.16 -1.10
CA PHE A 143 -8.57 -2.20 -1.61
C PHE A 143 -9.48 -1.67 -2.73
N ASP A 144 -10.03 -0.47 -2.59
CA ASP A 144 -10.83 0.17 -3.64
C ASP A 144 -10.03 0.38 -4.92
N ILE A 145 -8.78 0.82 -4.80
CA ILE A 145 -7.86 0.97 -5.95
C ILE A 145 -7.59 -0.38 -6.60
N TYR A 146 -7.37 -1.42 -5.81
CA TYR A 146 -7.13 -2.78 -6.31
C TYR A 146 -8.32 -3.26 -7.14
N VAL A 147 -9.54 -3.14 -6.60
CA VAL A 147 -10.78 -3.55 -7.28
C VAL A 147 -10.94 -2.81 -8.60
N LYS A 148 -10.81 -1.47 -8.60
CA LYS A 148 -10.85 -0.65 -9.82
C LYS A 148 -9.84 -1.09 -10.88
N CYS A 149 -8.62 -1.44 -10.45
CA CYS A 149 -7.60 -1.96 -11.38
C CYS A 149 -8.02 -3.31 -11.98
N ARG A 150 -8.58 -4.22 -11.17
CA ARG A 150 -9.02 -5.54 -11.63
C ARG A 150 -10.22 -5.47 -12.56
N GLU A 151 -11.21 -4.63 -12.24
CA GLU A 151 -12.36 -4.36 -13.11
C GLU A 151 -11.90 -3.92 -14.51
N LYS A 152 -11.01 -2.92 -14.56
CA LYS A 152 -10.45 -2.46 -15.84
C LYS A 152 -9.73 -3.56 -16.62
N ILE A 153 -9.00 -4.45 -15.95
CA ILE A 153 -8.35 -5.60 -16.61
C ILE A 153 -9.40 -6.56 -17.17
N TYR A 154 -10.48 -6.83 -16.44
CA TYR A 154 -11.55 -7.69 -16.91
C TYR A 154 -12.32 -7.08 -18.08
N ASP A 155 -12.60 -5.78 -18.05
CA ASP A 155 -13.23 -5.06 -19.15
C ASP A 155 -12.38 -5.12 -20.43
N ILE A 156 -11.07 -4.91 -20.31
CA ILE A 156 -10.15 -5.02 -21.45
C ILE A 156 -10.20 -6.44 -22.03
N LYS A 157 -10.11 -7.47 -21.18
CA LYS A 157 -10.17 -8.88 -21.64
C LYS A 157 -11.50 -9.21 -22.33
N ALA A 158 -12.63 -8.77 -21.77
CA ALA A 158 -13.94 -9.00 -22.35
C ALA A 158 -14.10 -8.30 -23.72
N ASN A 159 -13.60 -7.08 -23.85
CA ASN A 159 -13.60 -6.33 -25.10
C ASN A 159 -12.68 -6.98 -26.15
N GLU A 160 -11.48 -7.44 -25.76
CA GLU A 160 -10.58 -8.15 -26.66
C GLU A 160 -11.19 -9.43 -27.20
N GLU A 161 -11.82 -10.25 -26.37
CA GLU A 161 -12.48 -11.48 -26.81
C GLU A 161 -13.65 -11.18 -27.76
N ARG A 162 -14.49 -10.18 -27.46
CA ARG A 162 -15.54 -9.72 -28.37
C ARG A 162 -14.98 -9.28 -29.72
N ASN A 163 -13.90 -8.51 -29.72
CA ASN A 163 -13.27 -8.02 -30.95
C ASN A 163 -12.64 -9.15 -31.78
N LYS A 164 -12.04 -10.16 -31.14
CA LYS A 164 -11.52 -11.36 -31.81
C LYS A 164 -12.66 -12.13 -32.49
N ILE A 165 -13.76 -12.34 -31.79
CA ILE A 165 -14.95 -13.03 -32.29
C ILE A 165 -15.53 -12.27 -33.49
N TYR A 166 -15.77 -10.96 -33.33
CA TYR A 166 -16.26 -10.09 -34.41
C TYR A 166 -15.35 -10.16 -35.63
N SER A 167 -14.03 -10.00 -35.43
CA SER A 167 -13.04 -10.04 -36.53
C SER A 167 -12.95 -11.41 -37.21
N ALA A 168 -13.25 -12.50 -36.50
CA ALA A 168 -13.31 -13.84 -37.09
C ALA A 168 -14.57 -14.03 -37.94
N PHE A 169 -15.73 -13.61 -37.42
CA PHE A 169 -16.99 -13.65 -38.16
C PHE A 169 -16.97 -12.72 -39.39
N ALA A 170 -16.40 -11.52 -39.29
CA ALA A 170 -16.21 -10.60 -40.42
C ALA A 170 -15.34 -11.24 -41.52
N ARG A 171 -14.20 -11.84 -41.14
CA ARG A 171 -13.34 -12.57 -42.09
C ARG A 171 -14.01 -13.79 -42.74
N ALA A 172 -14.95 -14.42 -42.05
CA ALA A 172 -15.73 -15.53 -42.58
C ALA A 172 -16.91 -15.07 -43.47
N GLY A 173 -17.11 -13.76 -43.66
CA GLY A 173 -18.25 -13.21 -44.41
C GLY A 173 -19.60 -13.41 -43.71
N LEU A 174 -19.58 -13.65 -42.40
CA LEU A 174 -20.77 -13.93 -41.58
C LEU A 174 -21.32 -12.65 -40.92
N ILE A 175 -20.70 -11.50 -41.16
CA ILE A 175 -21.17 -10.18 -40.75
C ILE A 175 -21.28 -9.33 -42.02
N ASP A 176 -22.45 -8.75 -42.24
CA ASP A 176 -22.69 -7.79 -43.31
C ASP A 176 -22.18 -6.41 -42.85
N GLU A 177 -21.26 -5.79 -43.59
CA GLU A 177 -20.70 -4.45 -43.26
C GLU A 177 -21.70 -3.31 -43.54
N SER A 178 -22.95 -3.62 -43.90
CA SER A 178 -24.02 -2.64 -44.11
C SER A 178 -24.76 -2.28 -42.81
N LEU A 179 -24.15 -1.45 -41.97
CA LEU A 179 -24.83 -0.52 -41.03
C LEU A 179 -23.89 0.55 -40.49
#